data_AF-A0A3E0TUZ4-F1
#
_entry.id   AF-A0A3E0TUZ4-F1
#
_cell.length_a   1.000
_cell.length_b   1.000
_cell.length_c   1.000
_cell.angle_alpha   90.00
_cell.angle_beta   90.00
_cell.angle_gamma   90.00
#
_symmetry.space_group_name_H-M   'P 1'
#
loop_
_entity.id
_entity.type
_entity.pdbx_description
1 polymer ?
#
loop_
_entity_poly.entity_id
_entity_poly.type
_entity_poly.pdbx_seq_one_letter_code
_entity_poly.pdbx_strand_id
1 'polypeptide(L)'
;MVALLKVIALKRAKISGYQRTPTYLFIDEFHNFVSPDFEKALTQLRKYRLYLILASQYIGQCADRYLQKALLSVGVIITGNNERKSRKTIEDETGISSTDIENLRN
;
A
#
# COMPACT_ATOMS: atom_id res chain seq x y z
N MET A 1 -14.18 5.45 0.38
CA MET A 1 -13.38 4.31 0.92
C MET A 1 -12.75 4.62 2.29
N VAL A 2 -11.90 5.65 2.40
CA VAL A 2 -11.13 5.96 3.63
C VAL A 2 -12.00 6.09 4.89
N ALA A 3 -13.17 6.74 4.78
CA ALA A 3 -14.12 6.87 5.89
C ALA A 3 -14.63 5.51 6.39
N LEU A 4 -14.94 4.56 5.50
CA LEU A 4 -15.37 3.22 5.87
C LEU A 4 -14.26 2.45 6.60
N LEU A 5 -13.02 2.54 6.11
CA LEU A 5 -11.85 1.96 6.80
C LEU A 5 -11.70 2.51 8.22
N LYS A 6 -11.83 3.83 8.39
CA LYS A 6 -11.81 4.46 9.72
C LYS A 6 -12.95 3.97 10.60
N VAL A 7 -14.17 3.84 10.08
CA VAL A 7 -15.32 3.29 10.83
C VAL A 7 -15.07 1.85 11.26
N ILE A 8 -14.55 0.99 10.38
CA ILE A 8 -14.22 -0.40 10.71
C ILE A 8 -13.14 -0.45 11.80
N ALA A 9 -12.09 0.37 11.67
CA ALA A 9 -11.04 0.48 12.68
C ALA A 9 -11.58 0.89 14.06
N LEU A 10 -12.43 1.91 14.11
CA LEU A 10 -13.05 2.39 15.34
C LEU A 10 -14.01 1.36 15.97
N LYS A 11 -14.77 0.62 15.18
CA LYS A 11 -15.60 -0.48 15.70
C LYS A 11 -14.73 -1.55 16.38
N ARG A 12 -13.57 -1.86 15.81
CA ARG A 12 -12.62 -2.85 16.34
C ARG A 12 -11.84 -2.35 17.55
N ALA A 13 -11.72 -1.03 17.74
CA ALA A 13 -11.12 -0.44 18.93
C ALA A 13 -11.82 -0.91 20.22
N LYS A 14 -13.12 -1.20 20.15
CA LYS A 14 -13.94 -1.71 21.28
C LYS A 14 -13.66 -3.17 21.65
N ILE A 15 -12.97 -3.93 20.79
CA ILE A 15 -12.59 -5.32 21.03
C ILE A 15 -11.19 -5.32 21.67
N SER A 16 -10.94 -6.15 22.67
CA SER A 16 -9.61 -6.28 23.27
C SER A 16 -8.57 -6.75 22.24
N GLY A 17 -7.31 -6.32 22.38
CA GLY A 17 -6.28 -6.58 21.37
C GLY A 17 -6.05 -8.07 21.02
N TYR A 18 -6.18 -8.95 22.02
CA TYR A 18 -6.01 -10.40 21.87
C TYR A 18 -7.25 -11.10 21.29
N GLN A 19 -8.43 -10.51 21.42
CA GLN A 19 -9.68 -11.02 20.82
C GLN A 19 -9.95 -10.50 19.41
N ARG A 20 -9.17 -9.51 18.94
CA ARG A 20 -9.32 -8.99 17.58
C ARG A 20 -8.90 -10.04 16.56
N THR A 21 -9.86 -10.58 15.82
CA THR A 21 -9.57 -11.44 14.66
C THR A 21 -8.78 -10.66 13.61
N PRO A 22 -7.58 -11.10 13.18
CA PRO A 22 -6.88 -10.49 12.07
C PRO A 22 -7.78 -10.37 10.84
N THR A 23 -7.78 -9.21 10.17
CA THR A 23 -8.61 -8.98 9.00
C THR A 23 -7.78 -8.35 7.90
N TYR A 24 -7.89 -8.93 6.70
CA TYR A 24 -7.15 -8.54 5.52
C TYR A 24 -8.12 -7.95 4.52
N LEU A 25 -7.85 -6.74 4.04
CA LEU A 25 -8.62 -6.12 2.99
C LEU A 25 -7.76 -6.04 1.74
N PHE A 26 -8.29 -6.63 0.67
CA PHE A 26 -7.72 -6.61 -0.66
C PHE A 26 -8.36 -5.45 -1.43
N ILE A 27 -7.54 -4.57 -1.96
CA ILE A 27 -7.99 -3.43 -2.76
C ILE A 27 -7.28 -3.50 -4.09
N ASP A 28 -8.06 -3.80 -5.13
CA ASP A 28 -7.59 -3.71 -6.50
C ASP A 28 -7.72 -2.27 -7.02
N GLU A 29 -6.93 -1.95 -8.04
CA GLU A 29 -6.86 -0.62 -8.66
C GLU A 29 -6.71 0.51 -7.63
N PHE A 30 -5.81 0.31 -6.67
CA PHE A 30 -5.64 1.16 -5.50
C PHE A 30 -5.42 2.63 -5.84
N HIS A 31 -4.78 2.93 -6.97
CA HIS A 31 -4.53 4.30 -7.43
C HIS A 31 -5.79 5.16 -7.54
N ASN A 32 -6.98 4.56 -7.71
CA ASN A 32 -8.26 5.27 -7.75
C ASN A 32 -8.73 5.80 -6.39
N PHE A 33 -8.14 5.32 -5.29
CA PHE A 33 -8.59 5.61 -3.92
C PHE A 33 -7.56 6.38 -3.10
N VAL A 34 -6.51 6.85 -3.76
CA VAL A 34 -5.36 7.56 -3.21
C VAL A 34 -5.75 8.95 -2.73
N SER A 35 -5.45 9.26 -1.46
CA SER A 35 -5.50 10.62 -0.93
C SER A 35 -4.47 10.82 0.18
N PRO A 36 -4.06 12.07 0.49
CA PRO A 36 -3.14 12.34 1.60
C PRO A 36 -3.65 11.80 2.95
N ASP A 37 -4.96 11.82 3.19
CA ASP A 37 -5.58 11.27 4.40
C ASP A 37 -5.46 9.74 4.50
N PHE A 38 -5.26 9.08 3.36
CA PHE A 38 -5.10 7.63 3.29
C PHE A 38 -3.77 7.18 3.90
N GLU A 39 -2.68 7.90 3.67
CA GLU A 39 -1.37 7.61 4.29
C GLU A 39 -1.49 7.58 5.83
N LYS A 40 -2.11 8.62 6.40
CA LYS A 40 -2.36 8.67 7.85
C LYS A 40 -3.23 7.50 8.31
N ALA A 41 -4.19 7.06 7.51
CA ALA A 41 -4.98 5.87 7.83
C ALA A 41 -4.10 4.60 7.81
N LEU A 42 -3.29 4.39 6.76
CA LEU A 42 -2.41 3.22 6.60
C LEU A 42 -1.53 2.96 7.83
N THR A 43 -0.94 4.01 8.39
CA THR A 43 -0.06 3.90 9.55
C THR A 43 -0.80 3.49 10.83
N GLN A 44 -2.09 3.80 10.96
CA GLN A 44 -2.88 3.51 12.16
C GLN A 44 -3.63 2.18 12.11
N LEU A 45 -3.95 1.66 10.93
CA LEU A 45 -4.79 0.46 10.76
C LEU A 45 -4.20 -0.80 11.43
N ARG A 46 -2.87 -0.91 11.48
CA ARG A 46 -2.16 -2.01 12.14
C ARG A 46 -2.52 -2.17 13.63
N LYS A 47 -2.80 -1.07 14.34
CA LYS A 47 -3.25 -1.07 15.76
C LYS A 47 -4.57 -1.81 15.95
N TYR A 48 -5.39 -1.86 14.90
CA TYR A 48 -6.70 -2.50 14.90
C TYR A 48 -6.68 -3.90 14.26
N ARG A 49 -5.49 -4.48 14.04
CA ARG A 49 -5.28 -5.75 13.33
C ARG A 49 -5.97 -5.78 11.96
N LEU A 50 -6.01 -4.63 11.29
CA LEU A 50 -6.43 -4.47 9.91
C LEU A 50 -5.18 -4.37 9.04
N TYR A 51 -5.07 -5.30 8.10
CA TYR A 51 -3.96 -5.41 7.16
C TYR A 51 -4.49 -5.16 5.76
N LEU A 52 -3.70 -4.48 4.94
CA LEU A 52 -4.07 -4.10 3.59
C LEU A 52 -3.17 -4.79 2.59
N ILE A 53 -3.79 -5.27 1.52
CA ILE A 53 -3.12 -5.84 0.36
C ILE A 53 -3.61 -5.01 -0.82
N LEU A 54 -2.70 -4.23 -1.39
CA LEU A 54 -3.01 -3.23 -2.41
C LEU A 54 -2.43 -3.70 -3.73
N ALA A 55 -3.26 -3.73 -4.77
CA ALA A 55 -2.83 -3.95 -6.15
C ALA A 55 -3.00 -2.64 -6.95
N SER A 56 -2.00 -2.31 -7.76
CA SER A 56 -2.06 -1.16 -8.66
C SER A 56 -1.16 -1.38 -9.86
N GLN A 57 -1.63 -0.94 -11.03
CA GLN A 57 -0.87 -0.98 -12.28
C GLN A 57 0.05 0.24 -12.46
N TYR A 58 -0.25 1.35 -11.76
CA TYR A 58 0.46 2.63 -11.92
C TYR A 58 0.89 3.15 -10.55
N ILE A 59 2.19 3.05 -10.26
CA ILE A 59 2.79 3.66 -9.07
C ILE A 59 3.45 5.00 -9.45
N GLY A 60 4.18 5.03 -10.57
CA GLY A 60 4.90 6.21 -11.05
C GLY A 60 4.02 7.35 -11.59
N GLN A 61 2.72 7.12 -11.78
CA GLN A 61 1.77 8.15 -12.22
C GLN A 61 1.01 8.84 -11.08
N CYS A 62 1.17 8.37 -9.83
CA CYS A 62 0.64 9.11 -8.68
C CYS A 62 1.32 10.49 -8.62
N ALA A 63 0.55 11.56 -8.78
CA ALA A 63 1.08 12.93 -8.69
C ALA A 63 1.63 13.26 -7.29
N ASP A 64 1.19 12.53 -6.27
CA ASP A 64 1.60 12.72 -4.89
C ASP A 64 2.78 11.82 -4.51
N ARG A 65 3.95 12.45 -4.34
CA ARG A 65 5.20 11.80 -3.92
C ARG A 65 5.12 11.22 -2.51
N TYR A 66 4.33 11.82 -1.61
CA TYR A 66 4.17 11.30 -0.25
C TYR A 66 3.44 9.96 -0.26
N LEU A 67 2.41 9.86 -1.11
CA LEU A 67 1.67 8.61 -1.21
C LEU A 67 2.50 7.51 -1.91
N GLN A 68 3.29 7.84 -2.93
CA GLN A 68 4.24 6.86 -3.50
C GLN A 68 5.16 6.29 -2.42
N LYS A 69 5.72 7.16 -1.57
CA LYS A 69 6.58 6.77 -0.46
C LYS A 69 5.86 5.92 0.58
N ALA A 70 4.62 6.29 0.94
CA ALA A 70 3.82 5.53 1.90
C ALA A 70 3.45 4.12 1.40
N LEU A 71 3.23 3.98 0.08
CA LEU A 71 2.98 2.68 -0.54
C LEU A 71 4.21 1.78 -0.54
N LEU A 72 5.39 2.38 -0.70
CA LEU A 72 6.66 1.66 -0.75
C LEU A 72 7.26 1.47 0.66
N SER A 73 6.76 2.18 1.68
CA SER A 73 7.14 1.97 3.09
C SER A 73 6.42 0.78 3.75
N VAL A 74 6.04 -0.24 2.98
CA VAL A 74 5.35 -1.44 3.46
C VAL A 74 6.34 -2.60 3.62
N GLY A 75 6.05 -3.53 4.53
CA GLY A 75 6.98 -4.62 4.85
C GLY A 75 7.18 -5.65 3.73
N VAL A 76 6.26 -5.73 2.76
CA VAL A 76 6.33 -6.64 1.62
C VAL A 76 5.85 -5.90 0.38
N ILE A 77 6.69 -5.89 -0.66
CA ILE A 77 6.37 -5.36 -1.97
C ILE A 77 6.47 -6.52 -2.96
N ILE A 78 5.43 -6.72 -3.74
CA ILE A 78 5.43 -7.66 -4.87
C ILE A 78 5.35 -6.81 -6.13
N THR A 79 6.39 -6.88 -6.95
CA THR A 79 6.45 -6.18 -8.24
C THR A 79 6.69 -7.18 -9.36
N GLY A 80 6.00 -6.99 -10.47
CA GLY A 80 6.24 -7.70 -11.72
C GLY A 80 6.81 -6.77 -12.78
N ASN A 81 6.62 -7.12 -14.04
CA ASN A 81 6.97 -6.27 -15.17
C ASN A 81 6.12 -4.99 -15.16
N ASN A 82 6.79 -3.84 -15.10
CA ASN A 82 6.16 -2.52 -14.98
C ASN A 82 6.78 -1.53 -15.97
N GLU A 83 6.03 -0.48 -16.29
CA GLU A 83 6.51 0.65 -17.08
C GLU A 83 7.78 1.28 -16.47
N ARG A 84 8.66 1.83 -17.31
CA ARG A 84 9.96 2.40 -16.88
C ARG A 84 9.82 3.39 -15.73
N LYS A 85 8.76 4.21 -15.74
CA LYS A 85 8.51 5.22 -14.70
C LYS A 85 8.25 4.57 -13.34
N SER A 86 7.38 3.55 -13.29
CA SER A 86 7.09 2.81 -12.07
C SER A 86 8.30 2.00 -11.59
N ARG A 87 9.10 1.41 -12.50
CA ARG A 87 10.36 0.74 -12.14
C ARG A 87 11.35 1.68 -11.46
N LYS A 88 11.51 2.90 -11.99
CA LYS A 88 12.41 3.89 -11.41
C LYS A 88 11.97 4.31 -10.00
N THR A 89 10.67 4.51 -9.78
CA THR A 89 10.14 4.80 -8.44
C THR A 89 10.40 3.66 -7.45
N ILE A 90 10.27 2.40 -7.89
CA ILE A 90 10.58 1.24 -7.05
C ILE A 90 12.09 1.19 -6.74
N GLU A 91 12.96 1.43 -7.73
CA GLU A 91 14.41 1.48 -7.54
C GLU A 91 14.82 2.58 -6.54
N ASP A 92 14.27 3.78 -6.69
CA ASP A 92 14.56 4.93 -5.83
C ASP A 92 14.20 4.66 -4.35
N GLU A 93 13.14 3.88 -4.08
CA GLU A 93 12.62 3.67 -2.72
C GLU A 93 13.03 2.31 -2.10
N THR A 94 13.28 1.29 -2.91
CA THR A 94 13.64 -0.07 -2.42
C THR A 94 15.13 -0.39 -2.57
N GLY A 95 15.86 0.37 -3.40
CA GLY A 95 17.26 0.10 -3.74
C GLY A 95 17.48 -1.09 -4.68
N ILE A 96 16.42 -1.72 -5.17
CA ILE A 96 16.49 -2.81 -6.15
C ILE A 96 16.73 -2.20 -7.53
N SER A 97 17.77 -2.65 -8.25
CA SER A 97 18.07 -2.07 -9.57
C SER A 97 16.92 -2.27 -10.54
N SER A 98 16.59 -1.23 -11.30
CA SER A 98 15.56 -1.33 -12.35
C SER A 98 15.92 -2.35 -13.44
N THR A 99 17.20 -2.68 -13.57
CA THR A 99 17.73 -3.74 -14.44
C THR A 99 17.33 -5.13 -13.96
N ASP A 100 17.32 -5.37 -12.64
CA ASP A 100 16.90 -6.67 -12.07
C ASP A 100 15.41 -6.91 -12.29
N ILE A 101 14.60 -5.85 -12.20
CA ILE A 101 13.16 -5.90 -12.51
C ILE A 101 12.93 -6.13 -14.01
N GLU A 102 13.80 -5.61 -14.88
CA GLU A 102 13.73 -5.83 -16.33
C GLU A 102 14.09 -7.26 -16.72
N ASN A 103 15.07 -7.84 -16.02
CA ASN A 103 15.51 -9.22 -16.22
C ASN A 103 14.46 -10.27 -15.76
N LEU A 104 13.38 -9.86 -15.07
CA LEU A 104 12.21 -10.73 -14.86
C LEU A 104 11.43 -11.04 -16.16
N ARG A 105 11.81 -10.44 -17.31
CA ARG A 105 11.14 -10.66 -18.60
C ARG A 105 11.42 -12.02 -19.26
N ASN A 106 12.45 -12.75 -18.85
CA ASN A 106 12.81 -14.14 -19.17
C ASN A 106 14.32 -14.32 -19.01
#